data_AF-A1T6G1-F1
#
_entry.id   AF-A1T6G1-F1
#
_cell.length_a   1.000
_cell.length_b   1.000
_cell.length_c   1.000
_cell.angle_alpha   90.00
_cell.angle_beta   90.00
_cell.angle_gamma   90.00
#
_symmetry.space_group_name_H-M   'P 1'
#
loop_
_entity.id
_entity.type
_entity.pdbx_description
1 polymer ?
#
loop_
_entity_poly.entity_id
_entity_poly.type
_entity_poly.pdbx_seq_one_letter_code
_entity_poly.pdbx_strand_id
1 'polypeptide(L)' 'MDSDHVAELERWEDAGAVWRVIGRNASSVTVALLRCDGGEEVGQFTSADPRLLAFIGDRLSSED' A
#
# COMPACT_ATOMS: atom_id res chain seq x y z
N MET A 1 -3.01 -19.12 -4.10
CA MET A 1 -2.08 -18.41 -3.20
C MET A 1 -2.52 -16.97 -3.25
N ASP A 2 -3.26 -16.57 -2.23
CA ASP A 2 -3.81 -15.23 -2.09
C ASP A 2 -2.69 -14.39 -1.47
N SER A 3 -2.08 -13.50 -2.25
CA SER A 3 -1.09 -12.58 -1.71
C SER A 3 -1.83 -11.61 -0.79
N ASP A 4 -1.70 -11.81 0.51
CA ASP A 4 -2.37 -10.97 1.51
C ASP A 4 -1.65 -9.60 1.57
N HIS A 5 -2.04 -8.72 0.65
CA HIS A 5 -1.44 -7.40 0.49
C HIS A 5 -1.60 -6.52 1.73
N VAL A 6 -2.61 -6.80 2.57
CA VAL A 6 -2.77 -6.12 3.86
C VAL A 6 -1.60 -6.49 4.78
N ALA A 7 -1.32 -7.79 4.95
CA ALA A 7 -0.18 -8.25 5.75
C ALA A 7 1.19 -7.82 5.17
N GLU A 8 1.25 -7.49 3.88
CA GLU A 8 2.43 -6.87 3.26
C GLU A 8 2.59 -5.40 3.68
N LEU A 9 1.52 -4.60 3.61
CA LEU A 9 1.54 -3.19 4.04
C LEU A 9 1.80 -3.05 5.54
N GLU A 10 1.17 -3.87 6.38
CA GLU A 10 1.41 -3.88 7.83
C GLU A 10 2.88 -4.15 8.16
N ARG A 11 3.50 -5.13 7.49
CA ARG A 11 4.93 -5.41 7.66
C ARG A 11 5.81 -4.29 7.12
N TRP A 12 5.37 -3.60 6.08
CA TRP A 12 6.08 -2.46 5.51
C TRP A 12 6.16 -1.30 6.51
N GLU A 13 5.02 -0.99 7.15
CA GLU A 13 4.91 -0.01 8.22
C GLU A 13 5.75 -0.39 9.45
N ASP A 14 5.69 -1.66 9.88
CA ASP A 14 6.46 -2.17 11.03
C ASP A 14 7.98 -2.08 10.80
N ALA A 15 8.42 -2.22 9.54
CA ALA A 15 9.82 -2.02 9.15
C ALA A 15 10.23 -0.54 9.09
N GLY A 16 9.31 0.40 9.35
CA GLY A 16 9.54 1.84 9.25
C GLY A 16 9.59 2.36 7.81
N ALA A 17 9.08 1.58 6.84
CA ALA A 17 9.02 1.98 5.45
C ALA A 17 7.63 2.56 5.11
N VAL A 18 7.60 3.49 4.15
CA VAL A 18 6.38 4.21 3.79
C VAL A 18 5.75 3.57 2.55
N TRP A 19 4.44 3.43 2.55
CA TRP A 19 3.68 3.14 1.34
C TRP A 19 2.77 4.32 1.00
N ARG A 20 2.44 4.47 -0.28
CA ARG A 20 1.59 5.54 -0.80
C ARG A 20 0.69 5.05 -1.91
N VAL A 21 -0.58 5.45 -1.88
CA VAL A 21 -1.54 5.22 -2.96
C VAL A 21 -1.20 6.18 -4.10
N ILE A 22 -0.74 5.64 -5.22
CA ILE A 22 -0.41 6.41 -6.44
C ILE A 22 -1.53 6.37 -7.49
N GLY A 23 -2.52 5.48 -7.29
CA GLY A 23 -3.70 5.41 -8.15
C GLY A 23 -4.88 4.78 -7.42
N ARG A 24 -6.08 5.31 -7.65
CA ARG A 24 -7.32 4.75 -7.12
C ARG A 24 -8.35 4.73 -8.25
N ASN A 25 -8.94 3.56 -8.46
CA ASN A 25 -10.05 3.32 -9.37
C ASN A 25 -11.32 2.99 -8.56
N ALA A 26 -12.44 2.83 -9.25
CA ALA A 26 -13.73 2.52 -8.64
C ALA A 26 -13.74 1.21 -7.81
N SER A 27 -12.86 0.25 -8.15
CA SER A 27 -12.79 -1.06 -7.49
C SER A 27 -11.37 -1.56 -7.24
N SER A 28 -10.35 -0.73 -7.48
CA SER A 28 -8.96 -1.12 -7.28
C SER A 28 -8.09 0.05 -6.86
N VAL A 29 -6.96 -0.27 -6.26
CA VAL A 29 -5.97 0.68 -5.75
C VAL A 29 -4.59 0.25 -6.22
N THR A 30 -3.77 1.22 -6.56
CA THR A 30 -2.36 1.04 -6.87
C THR A 30 -1.55 1.69 -5.75
N VAL A 31 -0.75 0.86 -5.09
CA VAL A 31 0.10 1.27 -3.97
C VAL A 31 1.55 1.16 -4.40
N ALA A 32 2.29 2.23 -4.18
CA ALA A 32 3.74 2.26 -4.28
C ALA A 32 4.35 2.03 -2.89
N LEU A 33 5.36 1.17 -2.84
CA LEU A 33 6.18 0.90 -1.68
C LEU A 33 7.46 1.75 -1.80
N LEU A 34 7.67 2.63 -0.84
CA LEU A 34 8.84 3.51 -0.77
C LEU A 34 9.81 2.97 0.28
N ARG A 35 11.11 3.24 0.09
CA ARG A 35 12.10 3.01 1.15
C ARG A 35 11.90 3.97 2.31
N CYS A 36 12.46 3.60 3.47
CA CYS A 36 12.54 4.44 4.67
C CYS A 36 13.14 5.84 4.40
N ASP A 37 14.03 5.98 3.40
CA ASP A 37 14.64 7.27 3.03
C ASP A 37 13.73 8.16 2.14
N GLY A 38 12.45 7.79 1.96
CA GLY A 38 11.38 8.67 1.47
C GLY A 38 11.41 9.05 -0.02
N GLY A 39 12.40 8.60 -0.80
CA GLY A 39 12.57 9.04 -2.19
C GLY A 39 12.30 8.00 -3.26
N GLU A 40 12.65 6.73 -3.01
CA GLU A 40 12.77 5.73 -4.07
C GLU A 40 11.70 4.63 -3.95
N GLU A 41 10.92 4.45 -5.02
CA GLU A 41 9.97 3.35 -5.15
C GLU A 41 10.74 2.04 -5.32
N VAL A 42 10.54 1.11 -4.39
CA VAL A 42 11.14 -0.24 -4.48
C VAL A 42 10.19 -1.25 -5.09
N GLY A 43 8.90 -0.94 -5.11
CA GLY A 43 7.90 -1.77 -5.73
C GLY A 43 6.57 -1.03 -5.85
N GLN A 44 5.75 -1.49 -6.77
CA GLN A 44 4.36 -1.08 -6.87
C GLN A 44 3.50 -2.31 -7.11
N PHE A 45 2.30 -2.30 -6.57
CA PHE A 45 1.31 -3.33 -6.88
C PHE A 45 -0.08 -2.69 -7.01
N THR A 46 -0.91 -3.34 -7.82
CA THR A 46 -2.32 -3.00 -7.94
C THR A 46 -3.14 -4.14 -7.39
N SER A 47 -4.10 -3.82 -6.53
CA SER A 47 -5.02 -4.82 -5.99
C SER A 47 -6.45 -4.28 -5.97
N ALA A 48 -7.37 -5.20 -6.25
CA ALA A 48 -8.82 -4.99 -6.19
C ALA A 48 -9.45 -5.71 -4.98
N ASP A 49 -8.62 -6.14 -4.02
CA ASP A 49 -9.09 -6.87 -2.86
C ASP A 49 -9.90 -5.96 -1.94
N PRO A 50 -11.17 -6.29 -1.62
CA PRO A 50 -11.99 -5.50 -0.70
C PRO A 50 -11.37 -5.34 0.69
N ARG A 51 -10.54 -6.29 1.16
CA ARG A 51 -9.81 -6.19 2.44
C ARG A 51 -8.76 -5.08 2.38
N LEU A 52 -8.01 -5.01 1.29
CA LEU A 52 -7.04 -3.93 1.08
C LEU A 52 -7.73 -2.58 0.92
N LEU A 53 -8.82 -2.53 0.16
CA LEU A 53 -9.62 -1.31 0.03
C LEU A 53 -10.15 -0.82 1.37
N ALA A 54 -10.58 -1.73 2.25
CA ALA A 54 -11.02 -1.40 3.62
C ALA A 54 -9.85 -0.99 4.54
N PHE A 55 -8.68 -1.62 4.41
CA PHE A 55 -7.48 -1.28 5.18
C PHE A 55 -7.01 0.15 4.85
N ILE A 56 -6.89 0.47 3.56
CA ILE A 56 -6.52 1.81 3.08
C ILE A 56 -7.62 2.80 3.45
N GLY A 57 -8.88 2.49 3.16
CA GLY A 57 -10.02 3.34 3.47
C GLY A 57 -9.93 4.69 2.75
N ASP A 58 -9.70 5.75 3.54
CA ASP A 58 -9.49 7.12 3.06
C ASP A 58 -8.02 7.55 3.05
N ARG A 59 -7.13 6.72 3.63
CA ARG A 59 -5.69 7.00 3.71
C ARG A 59 -5.05 7.00 2.33
N LEU A 60 -4.15 7.95 2.08
CA LEU A 60 -3.36 8.02 0.85
C LEU A 60 -1.93 7.52 1.04
N SER A 61 -1.50 7.29 2.28
CA SER A 61 -0.18 6.78 2.64
C SER A 61 -0.21 6.20 4.06
N SER A 62 0.84 5.48 4.45
CA SER A 62 0.99 5.02 5.84
C SER A 62 1.13 6.14 6.87
N GLU A 63 1.48 7.34 6.42
CA GLU A 63 1.70 8.52 7.26
C GLU A 63 0.43 9.39 7.46
N ASP A 64 -0.67 9.05 6.78
CA ASP A 64 -1.98 9.74 6.90
C ASP A 64 -2.86 9.07 7.97
#